data_AF-A0A643BSG1-F1
#
_entry.id   AF-A0A643BSG1-F1
#
_cell.length_a   1.000
_cell.length_b   1.000
_cell.length_c   1.000
_cell.angle_alpha   90.00
_cell.angle_beta   90.00
_cell.angle_gamma   90.00
#
_symmetry.space_group_name_H-M   'P 1'
#
loop_
_entity.id
_entity.type
_entity.pdbx_description
1 polymer ?
#
loop_
_entity_poly.entity_id
_entity_poly.type
_entity_poly.pdbx_seq_one_letter_code
_entity_poly.pdbx_strand_id
1 'polypeptide(L)'
;MFIYKWPADKENDTGIVGQHSSCDVRGGGISSYADSPSRAGQSLVECLNQALRDVPKERHAGTPLYLGATAGMRLLNLTSPEASANVLAAATQTLTQYPFDFRGARILSAQDEGVFGWVTANYLLENFIKYGWVGQWFRPKKGTLGAMDLGGASTQITFETASPAEDPASEVQLRLYGQHYRVYTHSFLCYGRDQVLRRLLASALQVLLQDVYESPCTAAQRPQTFNRSTKAFSAFFYTVDFLRTVMGLPVATLQQLEAAVVTICNQTWSEPCIAFLCLMGQRPPGGRWPYSLPPAFQLQARAPGERARLPDYCAGAT
;
A
#
# COMPACT_ATOMS: atom_id res chain seq x y z
N MET A 1 10.90 5.21 2.84
CA MET A 1 12.07 5.12 1.92
C MET A 1 12.81 3.85 2.24
N PHE A 2 13.11 3.03 1.23
CA PHE A 2 13.83 1.76 1.39
C PHE A 2 15.14 1.82 0.62
N ILE A 3 16.22 1.37 1.25
CA ILE A 3 17.54 1.24 0.61
C ILE A 3 17.81 -0.25 0.46
N TYR A 4 18.14 -0.66 -0.75
CA TYR A 4 18.45 -2.05 -1.08
C TYR A 4 19.93 -2.20 -1.42
N LYS A 5 20.49 -3.38 -1.16
CA LYS A 5 21.86 -3.75 -1.53
C LYS A 5 21.90 -5.15 -2.13
N TRP A 6 22.87 -5.38 -2.99
CA TRP A 6 23.14 -6.69 -3.61
C TRP A 6 24.64 -6.82 -3.89
N PRO A 7 25.19 -8.05 -3.96
CA PRO A 7 26.54 -8.29 -4.44
C PRO A 7 26.75 -7.73 -5.86
N ALA A 8 27.96 -7.29 -6.20
CA ALA A 8 28.26 -6.77 -7.53
C ALA A 8 28.13 -7.85 -8.62
N ASP A 9 28.45 -9.09 -8.27
CA ASP A 9 28.31 -10.25 -9.14
C ASP A 9 26.82 -10.53 -9.37
N LYS A 10 26.40 -10.41 -10.63
CA LYS A 10 25.06 -10.76 -11.09
C LYS A 10 25.14 -12.07 -11.85
N GLU A 11 24.18 -12.96 -11.64
CA GLU A 11 24.04 -14.14 -12.48
C GLU A 11 22.87 -13.92 -13.45
N ASN A 12 23.13 -13.98 -14.76
CA ASN A 12 22.16 -13.64 -15.81
C ASN A 12 21.48 -12.27 -15.57
N ASP A 13 22.29 -11.25 -15.29
CA ASP A 13 21.86 -9.88 -14.99
C ASP A 13 20.97 -9.70 -13.75
N THR A 14 20.77 -10.75 -12.95
CA THR A 14 19.92 -10.68 -11.76
C THR A 14 20.73 -10.88 -10.48
N GLY A 15 20.70 -9.88 -9.60
CA GLY A 15 21.36 -9.92 -8.29
C GLY A 15 20.43 -10.39 -7.17
N ILE A 16 21.01 -10.92 -6.09
CA ILE A 16 20.27 -11.13 -4.84
C ILE A 16 20.16 -9.80 -4.10
N VAL A 17 18.98 -9.20 -4.14
CA VAL A 17 18.63 -7.94 -3.52
C VAL A 17 18.10 -8.19 -2.10
N GLY A 18 18.71 -7.53 -1.13
CA GLY A 18 18.21 -7.47 0.24
C GLY A 18 17.95 -6.02 0.65
N GLN A 19 16.97 -5.81 1.54
CA GLN A 19 16.80 -4.52 2.19
C GLN A 19 18.02 -4.27 3.10
N HIS A 20 18.65 -3.11 2.94
CA HIS A 20 19.75 -2.66 3.78
C HIS A 20 19.26 -1.83 4.96
N SER A 21 18.45 -0.82 4.68
CA SER A 21 17.88 0.09 5.68
C SER A 21 16.56 0.68 5.19
N SER A 22 15.83 1.33 6.09
CA SER A 22 14.59 2.04 5.78
C SER A 22 14.45 3.28 6.65
N CYS A 23 13.67 4.24 6.16
CA CYS A 23 13.31 5.46 6.87
C CYS A 23 11.85 5.81 6.56
N ASP A 24 11.05 6.04 7.60
CA ASP A 24 9.68 6.50 7.47
C ASP A 24 9.64 8.03 7.45
N VAL A 25 9.13 8.60 6.36
CA VAL A 25 8.96 10.05 6.23
C VAL A 25 7.89 10.50 7.23
N ARG A 26 8.19 11.53 8.02
CA ARG A 26 7.23 12.09 8.98
C ARG A 26 6.10 12.81 8.26
N GLY A 27 4.88 12.69 8.80
CA GLY A 27 3.69 13.35 8.26
C GLY A 27 2.86 12.46 7.34
N GLY A 28 2.05 13.10 6.50
CA GLY A 28 1.18 12.41 5.53
C GLY A 28 1.92 12.00 4.26
N GLY A 29 1.25 11.21 3.42
CA GLY A 29 1.74 10.91 2.07
C GLY A 29 1.80 12.16 1.20
N ILE A 30 2.60 12.16 0.12
CA ILE A 30 2.83 13.36 -0.70
C ILE A 30 1.56 14.02 -1.25
N SER A 31 0.48 13.25 -1.46
CA SER A 31 -0.82 13.76 -1.90
C SER A 31 -1.50 14.68 -0.89
N SER A 32 -1.14 14.63 0.41
CA SER A 32 -1.70 15.54 1.42
C SER A 32 -1.15 16.97 1.30
N TYR A 33 -0.17 17.20 0.42
CA TYR A 33 0.43 18.51 0.18
C TYR A 33 -0.10 19.15 -1.11
N ALA A 34 -1.30 18.78 -1.57
CA ALA A 34 -1.93 19.35 -2.77
C ALA A 34 -1.96 20.89 -2.73
N ASP A 35 -2.30 21.48 -1.58
CA ASP A 35 -2.37 22.93 -1.37
C ASP A 35 -1.02 23.56 -1.02
N SER A 36 0.03 22.76 -0.84
CA SER A 36 1.38 23.24 -0.52
C SER A 36 2.46 22.33 -1.11
N PRO A 37 2.57 22.23 -2.46
CA PRO A 37 3.41 21.22 -3.13
C PRO A 37 4.87 21.22 -2.70
N SER A 38 5.45 22.39 -2.38
CA SER A 38 6.82 22.51 -1.88
C SER A 38 7.08 21.65 -0.63
N ARG A 39 6.08 21.47 0.23
CA ARG A 39 6.18 20.62 1.44
C ARG A 39 6.26 19.13 1.10
N ALA A 40 5.78 18.70 -0.06
CA ALA A 40 5.93 17.33 -0.54
C ALA A 40 7.40 16.97 -0.77
N GLY A 41 8.18 17.90 -1.34
CA GLY A 41 9.62 17.75 -1.49
C GLY A 41 10.34 17.84 -0.14
N GLN A 42 10.04 18.88 0.64
CA GLN A 42 10.64 19.12 1.97
C GLN A 42 10.49 17.91 2.91
N SER A 43 9.37 17.20 2.89
CA SER A 43 9.13 16.04 3.76
C SER A 43 10.14 14.91 3.52
N LEU A 44 10.68 14.78 2.30
CA LEU A 44 11.63 13.73 1.94
C LEU A 44 13.04 13.96 2.49
N VAL A 45 13.38 15.20 2.85
CA VAL A 45 14.75 15.64 3.18
C VAL A 45 15.37 14.87 4.34
N GLU A 46 14.61 14.59 5.40
CA GLU A 46 15.12 13.84 6.57
C GLU A 46 15.60 12.43 6.16
N CYS A 47 14.77 11.71 5.39
CA CYS A 47 15.12 10.38 4.92
C CYS A 47 16.21 10.42 3.85
N LEU A 48 16.20 11.37 2.92
CA LEU A 48 17.26 11.50 1.91
C LEU A 48 18.63 11.79 2.55
N ASN A 49 18.67 12.61 3.60
CA ASN A 49 19.88 12.82 4.41
C ASN A 49 20.33 11.55 5.14
N GLN A 50 19.40 10.68 5.54
CA GLN A 50 19.75 9.35 6.05
C GLN A 50 20.35 8.47 4.95
N ALA A 51 19.80 8.47 3.73
CA ALA A 51 20.38 7.72 2.61
C ALA A 51 21.82 8.12 2.31
N LEU A 52 22.17 9.41 2.43
CA LEU A 52 23.56 9.86 2.28
C LEU A 52 24.53 9.22 3.27
N ARG A 53 24.05 8.86 4.47
CA ARG A 53 24.84 8.18 5.51
C ARG A 53 24.85 6.66 5.33
N ASP A 54 23.73 6.10 4.90
CA ASP A 54 23.55 4.66 4.75
C ASP A 54 24.26 4.11 3.49
N VAL A 55 24.37 4.91 2.42
CA VAL A 55 25.06 4.53 1.18
C VAL A 55 26.50 5.09 1.20
N PRO A 56 27.54 4.27 0.90
CA PRO A 56 28.91 4.77 0.78
C PRO A 56 29.03 5.90 -0.25
N LYS A 57 29.82 6.93 0.05
CA LYS A 57 29.91 8.18 -0.74
C LYS A 57 30.29 7.91 -2.20
N GLU A 58 31.27 7.05 -2.42
CA GLU A 58 31.74 6.59 -3.73
C GLU A 58 30.69 5.84 -4.54
N ARG A 59 29.60 5.36 -3.91
CA ARG A 59 28.49 4.68 -4.58
C ARG A 59 27.29 5.59 -4.83
N HIS A 60 27.26 6.83 -4.32
CA HIS A 60 26.11 7.73 -4.46
C HIS A 60 25.70 7.90 -5.94
N ALA A 61 26.64 8.33 -6.79
CA ALA A 61 26.37 8.61 -8.21
C ALA A 61 25.92 7.38 -9.02
N GLY A 62 26.26 6.16 -8.57
CA GLY A 62 25.85 4.92 -9.22
C GLY A 62 24.61 4.26 -8.60
N THR A 63 24.04 4.84 -7.54
CA THR A 63 22.89 4.27 -6.83
C THR A 63 21.58 4.84 -7.39
N PRO A 64 20.74 4.02 -8.03
CA PRO A 64 19.47 4.47 -8.58
C PRO A 64 18.48 4.92 -7.52
N LEU A 65 17.82 6.05 -7.74
CA LEU A 65 16.76 6.60 -6.90
C LEU A 65 15.47 6.73 -7.71
N TYR A 66 14.39 6.15 -7.18
CA TYR A 66 13.06 6.17 -7.77
C TYR A 66 12.03 6.64 -6.74
N LEU A 67 11.01 7.36 -7.20
CA LEU A 67 9.79 7.61 -6.42
C LEU A 67 8.58 7.00 -7.15
N GLY A 68 7.92 6.06 -6.48
CA GLY A 68 6.64 5.49 -6.93
C GLY A 68 5.52 5.94 -5.99
N ALA A 69 4.58 6.73 -6.51
CA ALA A 69 3.39 7.11 -5.77
C ALA A 69 2.21 6.20 -6.13
N THR A 70 1.35 5.87 -5.16
CA THR A 70 0.27 4.88 -5.31
C THR A 70 -1.11 5.54 -5.29
N ALA A 71 -2.13 4.86 -4.73
CA ALA A 71 -3.53 5.29 -4.76
C ALA A 71 -3.80 6.71 -4.27
N GLY A 72 -3.07 7.22 -3.26
CA GLY A 72 -3.26 8.61 -2.79
C GLY A 72 -3.03 9.65 -3.90
N MET A 73 -1.99 9.47 -4.70
CA MET A 73 -1.73 10.33 -5.87
C MET A 73 -2.65 10.00 -7.04
N ARG A 74 -3.10 8.75 -7.22
CA ARG A 74 -4.13 8.41 -8.21
C ARG A 74 -5.43 9.17 -7.92
N LEU A 75 -5.84 9.24 -6.65
CA LEU A 75 -7.01 10.02 -6.24
C LEU A 75 -6.80 11.52 -6.47
N LEU A 76 -5.66 12.07 -6.04
CA LEU A 76 -5.36 13.49 -6.29
C LEU A 76 -5.38 13.80 -7.79
N ASN A 77 -4.85 12.91 -8.63
CA ASN A 77 -4.85 13.08 -10.08
C ASN A 77 -6.25 13.04 -10.71
N LEU A 78 -7.21 12.32 -10.11
CA LEU A 78 -8.61 12.34 -10.54
C LEU A 78 -9.32 13.63 -10.12
N THR A 79 -9.02 14.15 -8.92
CA THR A 79 -9.65 15.37 -8.38
C THR A 79 -9.03 16.65 -8.94
N SER A 80 -7.70 16.74 -8.98
CA SER A 80 -6.95 17.86 -9.51
C SER A 80 -5.64 17.38 -10.17
N PRO A 81 -5.64 17.15 -11.49
CA PRO A 81 -4.45 16.78 -12.25
C PRO A 81 -3.31 17.79 -12.10
N GLU A 82 -3.63 19.09 -11.99
CA GLU A 82 -2.65 20.16 -11.80
C GLU A 82 -1.95 20.05 -10.44
N ALA A 83 -2.72 19.90 -9.35
CA ALA A 83 -2.13 19.73 -8.02
C ALA A 83 -1.28 18.45 -7.94
N SER A 84 -1.74 17.36 -8.56
CA SER A 84 -0.99 16.12 -8.70
C SER A 84 0.36 16.34 -9.40
N ALA A 85 0.36 17.05 -10.54
CA ALA A 85 1.57 17.38 -11.27
C ALA A 85 2.52 18.27 -10.46
N ASN A 86 1.99 19.28 -9.77
CA ASN A 86 2.78 20.19 -8.93
C ASN A 86 3.44 19.47 -7.76
N VAL A 87 2.74 18.53 -7.11
CA VAL A 87 3.30 17.69 -6.04
C VAL A 87 4.43 16.80 -6.56
N LEU A 88 4.25 16.14 -7.71
CA LEU A 88 5.31 15.33 -8.31
C LEU A 88 6.52 16.17 -8.76
N ALA A 89 6.27 17.37 -9.29
CA ALA A 89 7.32 18.30 -9.68
C ALA A 89 8.14 18.75 -8.47
N ALA A 90 7.49 19.12 -7.37
CA ALA A 90 8.18 19.52 -6.13
C ALA A 90 8.99 18.38 -5.50
N ALA A 91 8.46 17.16 -5.49
CA ALA A 91 9.19 15.98 -5.06
C ALA A 91 10.40 15.71 -5.97
N THR A 92 10.20 15.80 -7.30
CA THR A 92 11.27 15.65 -8.30
C THR A 92 12.38 16.67 -8.10
N GLN A 93 12.03 17.95 -7.93
CA GLN A 93 12.98 19.03 -7.69
C GLN A 93 13.84 18.78 -6.44
N THR A 94 13.27 18.16 -5.41
CA THR A 94 14.04 17.82 -4.20
C THR A 94 14.94 16.61 -4.44
N LEU A 95 14.45 15.58 -5.12
CA LEU A 95 15.20 14.35 -5.39
C LEU A 95 16.40 14.60 -6.32
N THR A 96 16.29 15.51 -7.28
CA THR A 96 17.38 15.88 -8.21
C THR A 96 18.50 16.67 -7.55
N GLN A 97 18.30 17.19 -6.33
CA GLN A 97 19.35 17.87 -5.57
C GLN A 97 20.32 16.91 -4.86
N TYR A 98 19.98 15.62 -4.79
CA TYR A 98 20.80 14.60 -4.12
C TYR A 98 21.74 13.89 -5.11
N PRO A 99 22.92 13.42 -4.66
CA PRO A 99 23.96 12.84 -5.51
C PRO A 99 23.66 11.41 -5.99
N PHE A 100 22.39 10.99 -5.98
CA PHE A 100 21.96 9.67 -6.44
C PHE A 100 21.56 9.72 -7.93
N ASP A 101 21.60 8.58 -8.60
CA ASP A 101 21.12 8.43 -9.99
C ASP A 101 19.59 8.47 -10.01
N PHE A 102 19.01 9.67 -10.00
CA PHE A 102 17.57 9.85 -10.00
C PHE A 102 16.94 9.47 -11.34
N ARG A 103 16.08 8.46 -11.33
CA ARG A 103 15.46 7.86 -12.53
C ARG A 103 13.98 8.13 -12.67
N GLY A 104 13.45 9.05 -11.86
CA GLY A 104 12.10 9.58 -12.02
C GLY A 104 11.16 9.36 -10.85
N ALA A 105 10.15 10.22 -10.81
CA ALA A 105 9.01 10.16 -9.91
C ALA A 105 7.74 9.92 -10.76
N ARG A 106 6.96 8.89 -10.43
CA ARG A 106 5.77 8.52 -11.20
C ARG A 106 4.64 8.01 -10.32
N ILE A 107 3.41 8.17 -10.79
CA ILE A 107 2.24 7.50 -10.22
C ILE A 107 2.20 6.10 -10.81
N LEU A 108 2.29 5.08 -9.96
CA LEU A 108 2.17 3.69 -10.37
C LEU A 108 0.75 3.38 -10.80
N SER A 109 0.61 2.57 -11.86
CA SER A 109 -0.68 2.03 -12.23
C SER A 109 -1.19 1.07 -11.15
N ALA A 110 -2.50 0.81 -11.17
CA ALA A 110 -3.13 -0.21 -10.33
C ALA A 110 -2.45 -1.58 -10.49
N GLN A 111 -2.16 -1.94 -11.74
CA GLN A 111 -1.53 -3.21 -12.10
C GLN A 111 -0.10 -3.28 -11.58
N ASP A 112 0.70 -2.23 -11.79
CA ASP A 112 2.09 -2.15 -11.33
C ASP A 112 2.19 -2.37 -9.82
N GLU A 113 1.35 -1.68 -9.04
CA GLU A 113 1.37 -1.78 -7.57
C GLU A 113 1.12 -3.21 -7.09
N GLY A 114 0.10 -3.88 -7.63
CA GLY A 114 -0.21 -5.28 -7.29
C GLY A 114 0.87 -6.26 -7.76
N VAL A 115 1.33 -6.12 -9.00
CA VAL A 115 2.34 -6.99 -9.60
C VAL A 115 3.68 -6.86 -8.89
N PHE A 116 4.15 -5.64 -8.59
CA PHE A 116 5.40 -5.45 -7.86
C PHE A 116 5.32 -6.01 -6.44
N GLY A 117 4.17 -5.90 -5.76
CA GLY A 117 3.92 -6.56 -4.48
C GLY A 117 4.02 -8.09 -4.58
N TRP A 118 3.41 -8.67 -5.61
CA TRP A 118 3.46 -10.12 -5.88
C TRP A 118 4.87 -10.63 -6.21
N VAL A 119 5.61 -9.89 -7.05
CA VAL A 119 7.03 -10.19 -7.34
C VAL A 119 7.84 -10.13 -6.06
N THR A 120 7.68 -9.09 -5.25
CA THR A 120 8.41 -8.93 -3.98
C THR A 120 8.15 -10.09 -3.03
N ALA A 121 6.88 -10.46 -2.82
CA ALA A 121 6.51 -11.57 -1.93
C ALA A 121 7.11 -12.91 -2.38
N ASN A 122 7.03 -13.22 -3.67
CA ASN A 122 7.56 -14.47 -4.21
C ASN A 122 9.09 -14.48 -4.30
N TYR A 123 9.70 -13.32 -4.51
CA TYR A 123 11.15 -13.14 -4.48
C TYR A 123 11.72 -13.40 -3.09
N LEU A 124 11.17 -12.74 -2.06
CA LEU A 124 11.64 -12.89 -0.67
C LEU A 124 11.42 -14.30 -0.10
N LEU A 125 10.47 -15.05 -0.65
CA LEU A 125 10.18 -16.43 -0.26
C LEU A 125 10.89 -17.47 -1.13
N GLU A 126 11.82 -17.03 -1.98
CA GLU A 126 12.61 -17.90 -2.87
C GLU A 126 11.74 -18.79 -3.79
N ASN A 127 10.54 -18.33 -4.16
CA ASN A 127 9.62 -19.12 -5.00
C ASN A 127 10.01 -19.09 -6.49
N PHE A 128 10.73 -18.06 -6.95
CA PHE A 128 11.22 -17.98 -8.32
C PHE A 128 12.52 -18.77 -8.51
N ILE A 129 13.43 -18.65 -7.55
CA ILE A 129 14.77 -19.23 -7.56
C ILE A 129 15.19 -19.52 -6.11
N LYS A 130 15.94 -20.60 -5.89
CA LYS A 130 16.58 -20.90 -4.61
C LYS A 130 18.09 -21.01 -4.80
N TYR A 131 18.85 -20.40 -3.90
CA TYR A 131 20.29 -20.53 -3.85
C TYR A 131 20.67 -21.75 -3.00
N GLY A 132 21.35 -22.73 -3.58
CA GLY A 132 21.73 -23.97 -2.90
C GLY A 132 23.05 -23.90 -2.16
N TRP A 133 23.24 -24.84 -1.23
CA TRP A 133 24.44 -25.01 -0.40
C TRP A 133 25.74 -25.28 -1.20
N VAL A 134 25.62 -25.65 -2.48
CA VAL A 134 26.73 -25.90 -3.40
C VAL A 134 27.05 -24.67 -4.26
N GLY A 135 26.50 -23.50 -3.91
CA GLY A 135 26.65 -22.27 -4.70
C GLY A 135 25.91 -22.31 -6.05
N GLN A 136 24.98 -23.26 -6.22
CA GLN A 136 24.25 -23.49 -7.46
C GLN A 136 22.79 -23.09 -7.32
N TRP A 137 22.29 -22.36 -8.31
CA TRP A 137 20.89 -21.99 -8.41
C TRP A 137 20.05 -23.17 -8.83
N PHE A 138 18.97 -23.42 -8.11
CA PHE A 138 17.99 -24.40 -8.52
C PHE A 138 16.57 -23.87 -8.40
N ARG A 139 15.71 -24.37 -9.29
CA ARG A 139 14.32 -23.96 -9.39
C ARG A 139 13.49 -24.74 -8.39
N PRO A 140 12.78 -24.09 -7.47
CA PRO A 140 11.79 -24.79 -6.66
C PRO A 140 10.69 -25.36 -7.56
N LYS A 141 10.23 -26.58 -7.29
CA LYS A 141 9.01 -27.14 -7.92
C LYS A 141 7.72 -26.49 -7.36
N LYS A 142 7.83 -25.57 -6.40
CA LYS A 142 6.69 -24.91 -5.75
C LYS A 142 6.11 -23.84 -6.67
N GLY A 143 4.78 -23.81 -6.77
CA GLY A 143 4.07 -22.71 -7.40
C GLY A 143 4.26 -21.40 -6.61
N THR A 144 3.93 -20.29 -7.26
CA THR A 144 3.95 -18.97 -6.63
C THR A 144 2.79 -18.79 -5.65
N LEU A 145 3.00 -17.90 -4.68
CA LEU A 145 1.96 -17.45 -3.74
C LEU A 145 1.18 -16.27 -4.33
N GLY A 146 -0.08 -16.14 -3.91
CA GLY A 146 -0.81 -14.88 -4.09
C GLY A 146 -0.30 -13.78 -3.16
N ALA A 147 -0.62 -12.54 -3.50
CA ALA A 147 -0.33 -11.34 -2.75
C ALA A 147 -1.61 -10.53 -2.54
N MET A 148 -1.84 -10.08 -1.30
CA MET A 148 -2.89 -9.12 -0.95
C MET A 148 -2.28 -7.95 -0.21
N ASP A 149 -2.49 -6.75 -0.74
CA ASP A 149 -2.02 -5.50 -0.16
C ASP A 149 -3.21 -4.66 0.29
N LEU A 150 -3.17 -4.14 1.52
CA LEU A 150 -4.13 -3.17 2.03
C LEU A 150 -3.42 -1.88 2.38
N GLY A 151 -3.46 -0.93 1.45
CA GLY A 151 -2.98 0.43 1.62
C GLY A 151 -4.00 1.35 2.28
N GLY A 152 -3.67 2.63 2.38
CA GLY A 152 -4.59 3.65 2.92
C GLY A 152 -5.75 3.99 1.97
N ALA A 153 -5.49 3.99 0.65
CA ALA A 153 -6.47 4.43 -0.36
C ALA A 153 -6.92 3.36 -1.37
N SER A 154 -6.24 2.22 -1.46
CA SER A 154 -6.67 1.07 -2.25
C SER A 154 -6.27 -0.24 -1.57
N THR A 155 -6.85 -1.34 -2.06
CA THR A 155 -6.37 -2.70 -1.79
C THR A 155 -6.15 -3.44 -3.10
N GLN A 156 -5.21 -4.38 -3.12
CA GLN A 156 -4.81 -5.15 -4.29
C GLN A 156 -4.89 -6.63 -3.99
N ILE A 157 -5.23 -7.41 -5.02
CA ILE A 157 -5.13 -8.86 -5.04
C ILE A 157 -4.41 -9.29 -6.32
N THR A 158 -3.38 -10.10 -6.17
CA THR A 158 -2.53 -10.51 -7.29
C THR A 158 -2.09 -11.97 -7.13
N PHE A 159 -2.28 -12.80 -8.14
CA PHE A 159 -1.89 -14.21 -8.11
C PHE A 159 -1.68 -14.79 -9.49
N GLU A 160 -0.85 -15.83 -9.60
CA GLU A 160 -0.66 -16.56 -10.85
C GLU A 160 -1.89 -17.43 -11.17
N THR A 161 -2.37 -17.37 -12.41
CA THR A 161 -3.53 -18.12 -12.89
C THR A 161 -3.19 -18.94 -14.14
N ALA A 162 -3.73 -20.16 -14.23
CA ALA A 162 -3.58 -21.00 -15.41
C ALA A 162 -4.55 -20.59 -16.54
N SER A 163 -5.78 -20.25 -16.17
CA SER A 163 -6.81 -19.80 -17.11
C SER A 163 -6.62 -18.32 -17.44
N PRO A 164 -6.93 -17.88 -18.67
CA PRO A 164 -7.04 -16.46 -18.99
C PRO A 164 -7.99 -15.75 -18.02
N ALA A 165 -7.70 -14.50 -17.68
CA ALA A 165 -8.63 -13.71 -16.90
C ALA A 165 -9.89 -13.42 -17.72
N GLU A 166 -11.05 -13.37 -17.06
CA GLU A 166 -12.30 -12.96 -17.72
C GLU A 166 -12.20 -11.53 -18.27
N ASP A 167 -11.52 -10.66 -17.53
CA ASP A 167 -11.17 -9.31 -17.94
C ASP A 167 -9.68 -9.24 -18.34
N PRO A 168 -9.36 -8.99 -19.62
CA PRO A 168 -7.99 -8.83 -20.09
C PRO A 168 -7.21 -7.70 -19.40
N ALA A 169 -7.89 -6.65 -18.90
CA ALA A 169 -7.22 -5.54 -18.19
C ALA A 169 -6.71 -5.95 -16.80
N SER A 170 -7.19 -7.09 -16.30
CA SER A 170 -6.76 -7.71 -15.04
C SER A 170 -5.72 -8.81 -15.26
N GLU A 171 -5.28 -9.08 -16.50
CA GLU A 171 -4.22 -10.04 -16.84
C GLU A 171 -2.89 -9.34 -17.15
N VAL A 172 -1.81 -9.82 -16.54
CA VAL A 172 -0.44 -9.37 -16.80
C VAL A 172 0.43 -10.57 -17.13
N GLN A 173 1.17 -10.46 -18.25
CA GLN A 173 2.14 -11.46 -18.68
C GLN A 173 3.55 -10.99 -18.29
N LEU A 174 4.23 -11.77 -17.47
CA LEU A 174 5.57 -11.45 -16.98
C LEU A 174 6.58 -12.48 -17.48
N ARG A 175 7.81 -12.03 -17.73
CA ARG A 175 8.95 -12.91 -17.94
C ARG A 175 9.99 -12.66 -16.87
N LEU A 176 10.10 -13.58 -15.91
CA LEU A 176 11.01 -13.49 -14.77
C LEU A 176 11.91 -14.72 -14.75
N TYR A 177 13.24 -14.53 -14.67
CA TYR A 177 14.21 -15.64 -14.63
C TYR A 177 14.05 -16.65 -15.78
N GLY A 178 13.70 -16.14 -16.97
CA GLY A 178 13.44 -16.94 -18.16
C GLY A 178 12.10 -17.69 -18.19
N GLN A 179 11.27 -17.55 -17.16
CA GLN A 179 9.94 -18.19 -17.06
C GLN A 179 8.83 -17.20 -17.36
N HIS A 180 7.76 -17.68 -18.00
CA HIS A 180 6.56 -16.92 -18.27
C HIS A 180 5.54 -17.14 -17.14
N TYR A 181 5.01 -16.03 -16.61
CA TYR A 181 3.97 -16.04 -15.60
C TYR A 181 2.75 -15.29 -16.13
N ARG A 182 1.61 -15.97 -16.16
CA ARG A 182 0.29 -15.34 -16.32
C ARG A 182 -0.22 -14.97 -14.94
N VAL A 183 -0.36 -13.67 -14.69
CA VAL A 183 -0.73 -13.13 -13.38
C VAL A 183 -2.04 -12.38 -13.49
N TYR A 184 -3.01 -12.74 -12.66
CA TYR A 184 -4.19 -11.92 -12.42
C TYR A 184 -3.82 -10.84 -11.41
N THR A 185 -4.22 -9.59 -11.65
CA THR A 185 -4.06 -8.49 -10.71
C THR A 185 -5.27 -7.56 -10.77
N HIS A 186 -5.75 -7.13 -9.61
CA HIS A 186 -6.80 -6.12 -9.53
C HIS A 186 -6.57 -5.17 -8.36
N SER A 187 -6.92 -3.90 -8.54
CA SER A 187 -6.83 -2.87 -7.50
C SER A 187 -8.20 -2.24 -7.28
N PHE A 188 -8.70 -2.36 -6.07
CA PHE A 188 -9.93 -1.71 -5.62
C PHE A 188 -9.57 -0.34 -5.05
N LEU A 189 -9.61 0.69 -5.90
CA LEU A 189 -9.46 2.08 -5.48
C LEU A 189 -10.64 2.48 -4.56
N CYS A 190 -10.40 3.31 -3.54
CA CYS A 190 -11.35 3.66 -2.48
C CYS A 190 -11.66 2.54 -1.47
N TYR A 191 -11.01 1.37 -1.58
CA TYR A 191 -11.13 0.25 -0.63
C TYR A 191 -9.88 0.06 0.23
N GLY A 192 -8.98 1.05 0.26
CA GLY A 192 -7.93 1.11 1.27
C GLY A 192 -8.49 1.48 2.65
N ARG A 193 -7.75 1.16 3.71
CA ARG A 193 -8.18 1.32 5.11
C ARG A 193 -8.77 2.70 5.39
N ASP A 194 -8.04 3.77 5.05
CA ASP A 194 -8.42 5.13 5.42
C ASP A 194 -9.64 5.60 4.61
N GLN A 195 -9.74 5.20 3.34
CA GLN A 195 -10.91 5.49 2.51
C GLN A 195 -12.15 4.71 2.96
N VAL A 196 -12.00 3.44 3.35
CA VAL A 196 -13.09 2.66 3.95
C VAL A 196 -13.57 3.31 5.24
N LEU A 197 -12.65 3.71 6.14
CA LEU A 197 -13.02 4.40 7.38
C LEU A 197 -13.77 5.71 7.12
N ARG A 198 -13.33 6.52 6.15
CA ARG A 198 -14.04 7.75 5.78
C ARG A 198 -15.43 7.47 5.18
N ARG A 199 -15.57 6.42 4.36
CA ARG A 199 -16.85 5.99 3.81
C ARG A 199 -17.79 5.52 4.92
N LEU A 200 -17.30 4.71 5.86
CA LEU A 200 -18.06 4.27 7.03
C LEU A 200 -18.49 5.45 7.90
N LEU A 201 -17.62 6.45 8.10
CA LEU A 201 -17.96 7.67 8.83
C LEU A 201 -19.04 8.48 8.10
N ALA A 202 -18.90 8.68 6.79
CA ALA A 202 -19.91 9.36 5.98
C ALA A 202 -21.25 8.62 6.01
N SER A 203 -21.23 7.30 5.89
CA SER A 203 -22.42 6.45 6.04
C SER A 203 -23.00 6.53 7.44
N ALA A 204 -22.20 6.50 8.50
CA ALA A 204 -22.70 6.63 9.88
C ALA A 204 -23.36 8.00 10.13
N LEU A 205 -22.82 9.07 9.54
CA LEU A 205 -23.44 10.40 9.57
C LEU A 205 -24.75 10.45 8.77
N GLN A 206 -24.86 9.69 7.68
CA GLN A 206 -26.12 9.48 6.97
C GLN A 206 -27.09 8.59 7.77
N VAL A 207 -26.60 7.60 8.50
CA VAL A 207 -27.42 6.68 9.32
C VAL A 207 -27.96 7.36 10.58
N LEU A 208 -27.20 8.29 11.15
CA LEU A 208 -27.70 9.26 12.13
C LEU A 208 -28.87 10.11 11.58
N LEU A 209 -29.11 10.09 10.26
CA LEU A 209 -30.26 10.68 9.59
C LEU A 209 -31.29 9.65 9.07
N GLN A 210 -31.01 8.33 9.03
CA GLN A 210 -31.95 7.19 8.82
C GLN A 210 -31.23 5.81 8.79
N ASP A 211 -31.78 4.82 9.53
CA ASP A 211 -31.50 3.36 9.65
C ASP A 211 -30.23 2.64 9.09
N VAL A 212 -29.92 1.53 9.76
CA VAL A 212 -28.73 0.64 9.72
C VAL A 212 -27.97 0.51 8.40
N TYR A 213 -26.64 0.71 8.46
CA TYR A 213 -25.69 0.44 7.37
C TYR A 213 -25.56 -1.06 7.06
N GLU A 214 -26.05 -1.49 5.90
CA GLU A 214 -25.72 -2.81 5.33
C GLU A 214 -24.44 -2.74 4.50
N SER A 215 -23.46 -3.60 4.82
CA SER A 215 -22.21 -3.70 4.08
C SER A 215 -22.48 -4.21 2.65
N PRO A 216 -22.02 -3.52 1.58
CA PRO A 216 -22.17 -4.00 0.21
C PRO A 216 -21.31 -5.24 -0.11
N CYS A 217 -20.43 -5.65 0.80
CA CYS A 217 -19.61 -6.85 0.67
C CYS A 217 -20.43 -8.10 1.00
N THR A 218 -21.12 -8.67 0.00
CA THR A 218 -21.76 -9.98 0.13
C THR A 218 -20.79 -11.10 -0.23
N ALA A 219 -20.97 -12.29 0.34
CA ALA A 219 -20.13 -13.47 0.08
C ALA A 219 -20.07 -13.92 -1.40
N ALA A 220 -20.89 -13.33 -2.28
CA ALA A 220 -21.07 -13.71 -3.68
C ALA A 220 -19.95 -13.25 -4.64
N GLN A 221 -18.99 -12.42 -4.21
CA GLN A 221 -17.94 -11.86 -5.08
C GLN A 221 -16.56 -12.54 -4.96
N ARG A 222 -16.49 -13.77 -4.44
CA ARG A 222 -15.23 -14.52 -4.33
C ARG A 222 -14.79 -15.01 -5.72
N PRO A 223 -13.59 -14.67 -6.20
CA PRO A 223 -13.06 -15.27 -7.43
C PRO A 223 -12.97 -16.79 -7.25
N GLN A 224 -13.67 -17.55 -8.10
CA GLN A 224 -13.75 -19.02 -7.97
C GLN A 224 -12.39 -19.73 -8.16
N THR A 225 -11.40 -19.04 -8.72
CA THR A 225 -10.05 -19.55 -8.99
C THR A 225 -9.04 -19.32 -7.86
N PHE A 226 -9.46 -18.73 -6.72
CA PHE A 226 -8.56 -18.45 -5.60
C PHE A 226 -8.29 -19.71 -4.75
N ASN A 227 -7.36 -20.55 -5.21
CA ASN A 227 -6.94 -21.80 -4.53
C ASN A 227 -5.43 -21.86 -4.24
N ARG A 228 -4.73 -20.71 -4.24
CA ARG A 228 -3.30 -20.65 -3.92
C ARG A 228 -3.05 -20.02 -2.56
N SER A 229 -2.05 -20.55 -1.85
CA SER A 229 -1.56 -19.93 -0.61
C SER A 229 -1.21 -18.47 -0.87
N THR A 230 -1.70 -17.57 -0.03
CA THR A 230 -1.61 -16.11 -0.26
C THR A 230 -0.96 -15.42 0.93
N LYS A 231 -0.13 -14.42 0.64
CA LYS A 231 0.46 -13.54 1.64
C LYS A 231 -0.30 -12.22 1.66
N ALA A 232 -0.87 -11.90 2.82
CA ALA A 232 -1.47 -10.61 3.09
C ALA A 232 -0.48 -9.73 3.87
N PHE A 233 -0.26 -8.50 3.43
CA PHE A 233 0.70 -7.58 4.04
C PHE A 233 0.10 -6.16 4.18
N SER A 234 0.92 -5.20 4.60
CA SER A 234 0.50 -3.83 4.92
C SER A 234 -0.57 -3.83 6.03
N ALA A 235 -1.68 -3.09 5.89
CA ALA A 235 -2.67 -2.98 6.95
C ALA A 235 -3.37 -4.31 7.27
N PHE A 236 -3.36 -5.32 6.39
CA PHE A 236 -3.81 -6.67 6.77
C PHE A 236 -2.95 -7.21 7.91
N PHE A 237 -1.63 -7.14 7.78
CA PHE A 237 -0.69 -7.64 8.78
C PHE A 237 -0.87 -6.91 10.11
N TYR A 238 -0.85 -5.57 10.09
CA TYR A 238 -0.97 -4.78 11.33
C TYR A 238 -2.31 -4.98 12.03
N THR A 239 -3.41 -5.11 11.29
CA THR A 239 -4.73 -5.34 11.88
C THR A 239 -4.78 -6.72 12.54
N VAL A 240 -4.37 -7.77 11.83
CA VAL A 240 -4.38 -9.14 12.36
C VAL A 240 -3.37 -9.32 13.50
N ASP A 241 -2.22 -8.67 13.44
CA ASP A 241 -1.23 -8.67 14.52
C ASP A 241 -1.78 -7.97 15.78
N PHE A 242 -2.52 -6.87 15.63
CA PHE A 242 -3.20 -6.24 16.77
C PHE A 242 -4.21 -7.20 17.44
N LEU A 243 -5.06 -7.86 16.64
CA LEU A 243 -6.02 -8.86 17.14
C LEU A 243 -5.31 -9.96 17.94
N ARG A 244 -4.20 -10.46 17.40
CA ARG A 244 -3.49 -11.60 17.98
C ARG A 244 -2.63 -11.21 19.18
N THR A 245 -1.83 -10.16 19.03
CA THR A 245 -0.73 -9.82 19.95
C THR A 245 -1.20 -8.87 21.04
N VAL A 246 -2.08 -7.90 20.72
CA VAL A 246 -2.59 -6.94 21.71
C VAL A 246 -3.86 -7.47 22.38
N MET A 247 -4.81 -7.97 21.58
CA MET A 247 -6.08 -8.45 22.12
C MET A 247 -6.05 -9.92 22.55
N GLY A 248 -4.99 -10.67 22.21
CA GLY A 248 -4.86 -12.09 22.57
C GLY A 248 -5.87 -13.00 21.88
N LEU A 249 -6.47 -12.57 20.77
CA LEU A 249 -7.57 -13.27 20.10
C LEU A 249 -7.06 -14.22 19.00
N PRO A 250 -7.68 -15.40 18.84
CA PRO A 250 -7.34 -16.32 17.75
C PRO A 250 -7.82 -15.77 16.40
N VAL A 251 -7.03 -15.97 15.34
CA VAL A 251 -7.27 -15.42 13.99
C VAL A 251 -6.84 -16.39 12.87
N ALA A 252 -6.77 -17.70 13.16
CA ALA A 252 -6.28 -18.69 12.21
C ALA A 252 -7.35 -19.15 11.19
N THR A 253 -8.63 -19.00 11.53
CA THR A 253 -9.77 -19.31 10.64
C THR A 253 -10.65 -18.07 10.43
N LEU A 254 -11.48 -18.08 9.38
CA LEU A 254 -12.43 -16.99 9.13
C LEU A 254 -13.43 -16.83 10.29
N GLN A 255 -13.89 -17.94 10.87
CA GLN A 255 -14.79 -17.93 12.03
C GLN A 255 -14.12 -17.32 13.27
N GLN A 256 -12.84 -17.61 13.50
CA GLN A 256 -12.07 -17.01 14.60
C GLN A 256 -11.88 -15.51 14.37
N LEU A 257 -11.54 -15.11 13.14
CA LEU A 257 -11.39 -13.70 12.77
C LEU A 257 -12.70 -12.92 12.97
N GLU A 258 -13.83 -13.46 12.53
CA GLU A 258 -15.15 -12.86 12.71
C GLU A 258 -15.50 -12.70 14.20
N ALA A 259 -15.30 -13.74 15.00
CA ALA A 259 -15.52 -13.68 16.45
C ALA A 259 -14.61 -12.64 17.13
N ALA A 260 -13.35 -12.53 16.70
CA ALA A 260 -12.41 -11.54 17.22
C ALA A 260 -12.85 -10.10 16.92
N VAL A 261 -13.33 -9.85 15.71
CA VAL A 261 -13.88 -8.54 15.31
C VAL A 261 -15.11 -8.19 16.15
N VAL A 262 -16.07 -9.11 16.30
CA VAL A 262 -17.27 -8.90 17.13
C VAL A 262 -16.89 -8.58 18.58
N THR A 263 -15.91 -9.30 19.13
CA THR A 263 -15.43 -9.09 20.50
C THR A 263 -14.91 -7.66 20.69
N ILE A 264 -14.09 -7.17 19.76
CA ILE A 264 -13.52 -5.82 19.83
C ILE A 264 -14.57 -4.74 19.64
N CYS A 265 -15.46 -4.90 18.65
CA CYS A 265 -16.51 -3.92 18.37
C CYS A 265 -17.48 -3.73 19.55
N ASN A 266 -17.61 -4.73 20.43
CA ASN A 266 -18.46 -4.68 21.62
C ASN A 266 -17.74 -4.13 22.88
N GLN A 267 -16.44 -3.79 22.81
CA GLN A 267 -15.73 -3.22 23.94
C GLN A 267 -16.03 -1.73 24.15
N THR A 268 -16.03 -1.28 25.40
CA THR A 268 -16.27 0.11 25.78
C THR A 268 -14.99 0.94 25.77
N TRP A 269 -15.10 2.21 25.32
CA TRP A 269 -14.01 3.18 25.26
C TRP A 269 -13.33 3.52 26.60
N SER A 270 -13.91 3.11 27.74
CA SER A 270 -13.31 3.25 29.06
C SER A 270 -12.17 2.27 29.34
N GLU A 271 -11.96 1.26 28.47
CA GLU A 271 -10.77 0.41 28.55
C GLU A 271 -9.58 1.13 27.88
N PRO A 272 -8.52 1.48 28.63
CA PRO A 272 -7.49 2.45 28.21
C PRO A 272 -6.65 2.04 26.98
N CYS A 273 -6.82 0.83 26.43
CA CYS A 273 -6.06 0.32 25.30
C CYS A 273 -6.60 0.72 23.91
N ILE A 274 -7.88 1.09 23.78
CA ILE A 274 -8.54 1.23 22.46
C ILE A 274 -8.31 2.61 21.83
N ALA A 275 -8.32 3.67 22.64
CA ALA A 275 -8.23 5.06 22.15
C ALA A 275 -6.90 5.38 21.45
N PHE A 276 -5.81 4.70 21.81
CA PHE A 276 -4.47 5.01 21.30
C PHE A 276 -4.06 4.19 20.08
N LEU A 277 -4.66 3.01 19.85
CA LEU A 277 -4.20 2.04 18.84
C LEU A 277 -5.16 1.86 17.65
N CYS A 278 -6.48 2.05 17.83
CA CYS A 278 -7.44 1.90 16.72
C CYS A 278 -7.35 3.03 15.67
N LEU A 279 -6.86 4.22 16.04
CA LEU A 279 -6.73 5.37 15.14
C LEU A 279 -5.32 5.58 14.57
N MET A 280 -4.29 5.10 15.26
CA MET A 280 -2.91 5.43 14.97
C MET A 280 -2.10 4.17 14.74
N GLY A 281 -2.11 3.68 13.50
CA GLY A 281 -1.13 2.71 13.01
C GLY A 281 0.28 3.29 12.90
N GLN A 282 0.82 3.86 13.99
CA GLN A 282 2.21 4.32 14.10
C GLN A 282 2.81 3.94 15.47
N ARG A 283 4.07 3.48 15.45
CA ARG A 283 4.89 3.16 16.65
C ARG A 283 5.12 4.40 17.53
N PRO A 284 5.29 4.24 18.86
CA PRO A 284 5.94 5.26 19.69
C PRO A 284 7.47 5.12 19.55
N PRO A 285 8.24 6.23 19.54
CA PRO A 285 8.88 6.65 20.80
C PRO A 285 9.03 8.17 20.98
N GLY A 286 8.80 8.63 22.21
CA GLY A 286 9.37 9.85 22.79
C GLY A 286 9.28 11.16 21.99
N GLY A 287 8.20 11.92 22.15
CA GLY A 287 8.14 13.33 21.72
C GLY A 287 6.77 13.95 21.99
N ARG A 288 6.73 15.13 22.61
CA ARG A 288 5.48 15.90 22.87
C ARG A 288 4.82 16.36 21.57
N TRP A 289 3.49 16.33 21.54
CA TRP A 289 2.65 16.88 20.47
C TRP A 289 2.39 18.38 20.66
N PRO A 290 2.40 19.21 19.61
CA PRO A 290 1.62 20.44 19.57
C PRO A 290 0.26 20.15 18.91
N TYR A 291 -0.82 20.47 19.61
CA TYR A 291 -2.19 20.44 19.09
C TYR A 291 -2.41 21.55 18.05
N SER A 292 -3.03 21.19 16.92
CA SER A 292 -4.14 21.95 16.29
C SER A 292 -4.75 21.16 15.13
N LEU A 293 -6.04 20.84 15.25
CA LEU A 293 -6.89 20.40 14.13
C LEU A 293 -7.13 21.60 13.20
N PRO A 294 -6.96 21.49 11.87
CA PRO A 294 -7.49 22.50 10.96
C PRO A 294 -9.01 22.33 10.79
N PRO A 295 -9.77 23.43 10.66
CA PRO A 295 -11.21 23.41 10.44
C PRO A 295 -11.57 23.25 8.95
N ALA A 296 -12.85 22.90 8.73
CA ALA A 296 -13.63 22.89 7.49
C ALA A 296 -13.74 21.55 6.72
N PHE A 297 -14.85 20.84 6.96
CA PHE A 297 -15.51 19.98 5.97
C PHE A 297 -16.83 20.67 5.60
N GLN A 298 -16.99 21.09 4.34
CA GLN A 298 -18.30 21.39 3.76
C GLN A 298 -18.75 20.16 2.96
N LEU A 299 -19.87 19.56 3.35
CA LEU A 299 -20.56 18.52 2.57
C LEU A 299 -21.73 19.20 1.86
N GLN A 300 -21.71 19.24 0.53
CA GLN A 300 -22.90 19.55 -0.27
C GLN A 300 -23.58 18.23 -0.69
N ALA A 301 -24.83 18.05 -0.29
CA ALA A 301 -25.70 16.98 -0.78
C ALA A 301 -26.15 17.29 -2.23
N ARG A 302 -26.22 16.27 -3.10
CA ARG A 302 -26.73 16.41 -4.48
C ARG A 302 -28.01 15.59 -4.71
N ALA A 303 -28.85 16.12 -5.61
CA ALA A 303 -30.19 15.65 -5.95
C ALA A 303 -30.21 14.35 -6.79
N PRO A 304 -31.35 13.63 -6.86
CA PRO A 304 -31.44 12.33 -7.51
C PRO A 304 -31.40 12.45 -9.05
N GLY A 305 -30.52 11.71 -9.74
CA GLY A 305 -30.58 11.53 -11.20
C GLY A 305 -29.26 11.44 -11.99
N GLU A 306 -28.09 11.67 -11.39
CA GLU A 306 -26.80 11.59 -12.10
C GLU A 306 -26.10 10.22 -11.90
N ARG A 307 -25.48 9.67 -12.97
CA ARG A 307 -24.61 8.49 -12.86
C ARG A 307 -23.35 8.84 -12.06
N ALA A 308 -23.14 8.16 -10.95
CA ALA A 308 -21.95 8.29 -10.11
C ALA A 308 -20.66 7.95 -10.90
N ARG A 309 -19.68 8.86 -10.90
CA ARG A 309 -18.32 8.61 -11.37
C ARG A 309 -17.49 7.99 -10.22
N LEU A 310 -16.40 7.30 -10.53
CA LEU A 310 -15.48 6.72 -9.51
C LEU A 310 -15.06 7.69 -8.38
N PRO A 311 -14.81 8.99 -8.64
CA PRO A 311 -14.58 10.00 -7.59
C PRO A 311 -15.71 10.06 -6.54
N ASP A 312 -16.96 9.85 -6.94
CA ASP A 312 -18.13 9.95 -6.06
C ASP A 312 -18.19 8.82 -5.01
N TYR A 313 -17.40 7.75 -5.20
CA TYR A 313 -17.26 6.64 -4.25
C TYR A 313 -16.10 6.83 -3.25
N CYS A 314 -15.25 7.83 -3.46
CA CYS A 314 -14.12 8.14 -2.59
C CYS A 314 -14.48 9.32 -1.68
N ALA A 315 -14.32 9.16 -0.37
CA ALA A 315 -14.65 10.20 0.58
C ALA A 315 -13.59 11.33 0.54
N GLY A 316 -13.99 12.48 -0.02
CA GLY A 316 -13.15 13.67 -0.20
C GLY A 316 -12.71 13.92 -1.65
N ALA A 317 -13.45 13.44 -2.64
CA ALA A 317 -13.19 13.75 -4.06
C ALA A 317 -13.84 15.06 -4.56
N THR A 318 -14.41 15.86 -3.66
CA THR A 318 -14.84 17.26 -3.87
C THR A 318 -14.65 18.04 -2.59
#